data_AF-W4RSI9-F1
#
_entry.id   AF-W4RSI9-F1
#
_cell.length_a   1.000
_cell.length_b   1.000
_cell.length_c   1.000
_cell.angle_alpha   90.00
_cell.angle_beta   90.00
_cell.angle_gamma   90.00
#
_symmetry.space_group_name_H-M   'P 1'
#
loop_
_entity.id
_entity.type
_entity.pdbx_description
1 polymer ?
#
loop_
_entity_poly.entity_id
_entity_poly.type
_entity_poly.pdbx_seq_one_letter_code
_entity_poly.pdbx_strand_id
1 'polypeptide(L)'
;MEGAADGINQLINGTTEIKSGLGEIQTNLAKIENGIRQGSAGSDQIQAGLAEAKAGAEALLAGYQQLQGKYVEMQTGLAQLEAGYKEAGAGVAQLSDGISEKNGQLFGYLENRDATLQADENYQQLKYALGIYQEKLAGASDGINELNRNLALISGGMAQANEAFAGALVQQANFGPGLQQLIDGIEQQQAGLNQLADGQGQIVDNFPKLTNGLTGINAGQQQLLAGFGGLGGQLSQLTDGLSQSTDGLNQVAEGLGSAQEYLDGLAQSDSNGFYLPADVLESEDFTQVFDVYMSNDRKVMTLDVIFEANPYSNEAMAQVAEIEAAVERATKGTKLENADVAIGGITSTNADLDTMSGQDYSRTVILMLLGIGIILVFLFRSIIMPIYIIGSLILTYYTAMAVNEVIYVDILGYSGISWAVPFFAFVILVALGVDYSIFLMDRFNEYKNLSISEAMLLSMKKMGTVIISAAIILGGTFAAMMPSGMMSLLQIASILLVGLFLYAFIMLPLFIRYW
;
A
#
# COMPACT_ATOMS: atom_id res chain seq x y z
N MET A 1 42.39 48.76 -30.63
CA MET A 1 42.75 47.65 -29.72
C MET A 1 41.54 47.15 -28.94
N GLU A 2 40.57 48.01 -28.62
CA GLU A 2 39.28 47.62 -28.00
C GLU A 2 38.59 46.45 -28.70
N GLY A 3 38.38 46.51 -30.02
CA GLY A 3 37.70 45.40 -30.73
C GLY A 3 38.41 44.03 -30.67
N ALA A 4 39.73 43.99 -30.39
CA ALA A 4 40.44 42.73 -30.18
C ALA A 4 40.29 42.21 -28.74
N ALA A 5 40.28 43.10 -27.75
CA ALA A 5 40.01 42.76 -26.36
C ALA A 5 38.57 42.28 -26.16
N ASP A 6 37.60 42.94 -26.82
CA ASP A 6 36.20 42.55 -26.80
C ASP A 6 35.98 41.16 -27.41
N GLY A 7 36.65 40.87 -28.53
CA GLY A 7 36.61 39.54 -29.15
C GLY A 7 37.20 38.45 -28.24
N ILE A 8 38.26 38.75 -27.49
CA ILE A 8 38.85 37.81 -26.52
C ILE A 8 37.91 37.63 -25.30
N ASN A 9 37.27 38.69 -24.81
CA ASN A 9 36.26 38.62 -23.75
C ASN A 9 35.06 37.77 -24.17
N GLN A 10 34.58 37.92 -25.40
CA GLN A 10 33.52 37.06 -25.94
C GLN A 10 33.94 35.58 -26.00
N LEU A 11 35.19 35.29 -26.37
CA LEU A 11 35.74 33.94 -26.35
C LEU A 11 35.85 33.37 -24.92
N ILE A 12 36.27 34.17 -23.94
CA ILE A 12 36.33 33.78 -22.52
C ILE A 12 34.94 33.48 -22.00
N ASN A 13 33.97 34.36 -22.27
CA ASN A 13 32.58 34.19 -21.86
C ASN A 13 31.98 32.94 -22.50
N GLY A 14 32.13 32.75 -23.82
CA GLY A 14 31.65 31.55 -24.50
C GLY A 14 32.32 30.26 -23.99
N THR A 15 33.62 30.29 -23.68
CA THR A 15 34.32 29.14 -23.09
C THR A 15 33.83 28.84 -21.66
N THR A 16 33.45 29.88 -20.91
CA THR A 16 32.89 29.77 -19.55
C THR A 16 31.47 29.21 -19.59
N GLU A 17 30.64 29.66 -20.52
CA GLU A 17 29.30 29.11 -20.76
C GLU A 17 29.37 27.63 -21.16
N ILE A 18 30.26 27.26 -22.09
CA ILE A 18 30.47 25.86 -22.48
C ILE A 18 30.91 25.02 -21.27
N LYS A 19 31.81 25.55 -20.43
CA LYS A 19 32.23 24.87 -19.20
C LYS A 19 31.07 24.68 -18.22
N SER A 20 30.21 25.68 -18.05
CA SER A 20 29.01 25.60 -17.20
C SER A 20 28.04 24.54 -17.73
N GLY A 21 27.72 24.58 -19.03
CA GLY A 21 26.85 23.59 -19.68
C GLY A 21 27.41 22.17 -19.60
N LEU A 22 28.72 21.99 -19.70
CA LEU A 22 29.36 20.69 -19.48
C LEU A 22 29.28 20.23 -18.02
N GLY A 23 29.32 21.14 -17.04
CA GLY A 23 29.08 20.80 -15.64
C GLY A 23 27.66 20.27 -15.40
N GLU A 24 26.66 20.88 -16.06
CA GLU A 24 25.28 20.40 -16.02
C GLU A 24 25.15 19.02 -16.70
N ILE A 25 25.78 18.83 -17.87
CA ILE A 25 25.80 17.54 -18.56
C ILE A 25 26.44 16.46 -17.68
N GLN A 26 27.58 16.75 -17.05
CA GLN A 26 28.23 15.81 -16.13
C GLN A 26 27.29 15.40 -14.98
N THR A 27 26.61 16.38 -14.39
CA THR A 27 25.64 16.14 -13.29
C THR A 27 24.48 15.26 -13.77
N ASN A 28 23.96 15.52 -14.96
CA ASN A 28 22.86 14.74 -15.52
C ASN A 28 23.29 13.33 -15.93
N LEU A 29 24.51 13.16 -16.47
CA LEU A 29 25.06 11.84 -16.79
C LEU A 29 25.30 10.99 -15.54
N ALA A 30 25.75 11.59 -14.43
CA ALA A 30 25.86 10.91 -13.15
C ALA A 30 24.50 10.51 -12.56
N LYS A 31 23.46 11.34 -12.76
CA LYS A 31 22.07 10.97 -12.40
C LYS A 31 21.57 9.80 -13.24
N ILE A 32 21.86 9.79 -14.54
CA ILE A 32 21.51 8.68 -15.44
C ILE A 32 22.21 7.39 -15.00
N GLU A 33 23.51 7.43 -14.70
CA GLU A 33 24.24 6.26 -14.19
C GLU A 33 23.60 5.71 -12.91
N ASN A 34 23.32 6.58 -11.93
CA ASN A 34 22.66 6.18 -10.69
C ASN A 34 21.27 5.58 -10.96
N GLY A 35 20.49 6.15 -11.88
CA GLY A 35 19.19 5.62 -12.27
C GLY A 35 19.29 4.22 -12.90
N ILE A 36 20.29 3.98 -13.76
CA ILE A 36 20.53 2.66 -14.36
C ILE A 36 20.93 1.64 -13.29
N ARG A 37 21.82 2.01 -12.36
CA ARG A 37 22.24 1.14 -11.23
C ARG A 37 21.08 0.84 -10.29
N GLN A 38 20.21 1.80 -10.00
CA GLN A 38 18.98 1.58 -9.24
C GLN A 38 18.01 0.64 -9.98
N GLY A 39 17.88 0.78 -11.31
CA GLY A 39 17.09 -0.13 -12.13
C GLY A 39 17.60 -1.58 -12.06
N SER A 40 18.92 -1.77 -12.09
CA SER A 40 19.56 -3.08 -11.92
C SER A 40 19.30 -3.70 -10.54
N ALA A 41 19.37 -2.90 -9.46
CA ALA A 41 19.02 -3.36 -8.11
C ALA A 41 17.53 -3.72 -7.98
N GLY A 42 16.65 -3.04 -8.71
CA GLY A 42 15.24 -3.41 -8.82
C GLY A 42 15.05 -4.78 -9.48
N SER A 43 15.88 -5.12 -10.48
CA SER A 43 15.87 -6.44 -11.10
C SER A 43 16.20 -7.57 -10.12
N ASP A 44 17.11 -7.37 -9.16
CA ASP A 44 17.41 -8.35 -8.11
C ASP A 44 16.17 -8.68 -7.26
N GLN A 45 15.40 -7.65 -6.87
CA GLN A 45 14.18 -7.83 -6.08
C GLN A 45 13.11 -8.59 -6.85
N ILE A 46 12.93 -8.29 -8.15
CA ILE A 46 11.98 -9.01 -9.00
C ILE A 46 12.43 -10.47 -9.17
N GLN A 47 13.72 -10.71 -9.39
CA GLN A 47 14.28 -12.06 -9.51
C GLN A 47 14.03 -12.88 -8.24
N ALA A 48 14.26 -12.30 -7.06
CA ALA A 48 13.99 -12.96 -5.79
C ALA A 48 12.50 -13.31 -5.61
N GLY A 49 11.60 -12.38 -5.92
CA GLY A 49 10.16 -12.62 -5.86
C GLY A 49 9.68 -13.68 -6.85
N LEU A 50 10.24 -13.71 -8.07
CA LEU A 50 9.94 -14.74 -9.06
C LEU A 50 10.50 -16.12 -8.67
N ALA A 51 11.67 -16.17 -8.03
CA ALA A 51 12.23 -17.41 -7.51
C ALA A 51 11.34 -17.99 -6.39
N GLU A 52 10.82 -17.15 -5.50
CA GLU A 52 9.86 -17.56 -4.48
C GLU A 52 8.54 -18.05 -5.11
N ALA A 53 8.01 -17.32 -6.10
CA ALA A 53 6.81 -17.72 -6.82
C ALA A 53 7.00 -19.07 -7.54
N LYS A 54 8.18 -19.31 -8.13
CA LYS A 54 8.54 -20.59 -8.76
C LYS A 54 8.58 -21.72 -7.74
N ALA A 55 9.24 -21.51 -6.60
CA ALA A 55 9.29 -22.50 -5.54
C ALA A 55 7.88 -22.85 -5.00
N GLY A 56 7.02 -21.83 -4.82
CA GLY A 56 5.63 -22.02 -4.44
C GLY A 56 4.83 -22.81 -5.49
N ALA A 57 5.02 -22.52 -6.77
CA ALA A 57 4.38 -23.26 -7.86
C ALA A 57 4.82 -24.73 -7.93
N GLU A 58 6.11 -25.01 -7.75
CA GLU A 58 6.66 -26.37 -7.72
C GLU A 58 6.15 -27.16 -6.50
N ALA A 59 6.07 -26.52 -5.33
CA ALA A 59 5.49 -27.14 -4.13
C ALA A 59 4.00 -27.46 -4.32
N LEU A 60 3.24 -26.55 -4.94
CA LEU A 60 1.83 -26.76 -5.25
C LEU A 60 1.64 -27.92 -6.26
N LEU A 61 2.47 -27.98 -7.31
CA LEU A 61 2.46 -29.07 -8.27
C LEU A 61 2.71 -30.43 -7.58
N ALA A 62 3.71 -30.51 -6.70
CA ALA A 62 4.00 -31.72 -5.94
C ALA A 62 2.82 -32.13 -5.05
N GLY A 63 2.16 -31.16 -4.40
CA GLY A 63 0.94 -31.39 -3.62
C GLY A 63 -0.21 -31.96 -4.46
N TYR A 64 -0.44 -31.41 -5.66
CA TYR A 64 -1.47 -31.91 -6.57
C TYR A 64 -1.14 -33.30 -7.12
N GLN A 65 0.12 -33.62 -7.41
CA GLN A 65 0.54 -34.97 -7.82
C GLN A 65 0.29 -35.99 -6.71
N GLN A 66 0.57 -35.64 -5.45
CA GLN A 66 0.26 -36.51 -4.32
C GLN A 66 -1.25 -36.73 -4.17
N LEU A 67 -2.05 -35.67 -4.35
CA LEU A 67 -3.50 -35.76 -4.31
C LEU A 67 -4.04 -36.66 -5.43
N GLN A 68 -3.52 -36.51 -6.66
CA GLN A 68 -3.89 -37.35 -7.80
C GLN A 68 -3.63 -38.83 -7.49
N GLY A 69 -2.46 -39.15 -6.92
CA GLY A 69 -2.13 -40.52 -6.50
C GLY A 69 -3.19 -41.11 -5.57
N LYS A 70 -3.63 -40.34 -4.56
CA LYS A 70 -4.69 -40.78 -3.64
C LYS A 70 -6.04 -40.98 -4.32
N TYR A 71 -6.40 -40.13 -5.29
CA TYR A 71 -7.63 -40.35 -6.05
C TYR A 71 -7.52 -41.60 -6.94
N VAL A 72 -6.37 -41.88 -7.55
CA VAL A 72 -6.17 -43.12 -8.33
C VAL A 72 -6.27 -44.37 -7.44
N GLU A 73 -5.71 -44.32 -6.23
CA GLU A 73 -5.90 -45.38 -5.22
C GLU A 73 -7.38 -45.57 -4.88
N MET A 74 -8.13 -44.47 -4.70
CA MET A 74 -9.58 -44.52 -4.46
C MET A 74 -10.35 -45.11 -5.65
N GLN A 75 -9.94 -44.83 -6.89
CA GLN A 75 -10.51 -45.45 -8.10
C GLN A 75 -10.37 -46.96 -8.04
N THR A 76 -9.17 -47.40 -7.68
CA THR A 76 -8.81 -48.81 -7.64
C THR A 76 -9.62 -49.52 -6.57
N GLY A 77 -9.75 -48.91 -5.39
CA GLY A 77 -10.60 -49.43 -4.31
C GLY A 77 -12.09 -49.48 -4.68
N LEU A 78 -12.62 -48.46 -5.35
CA LEU A 78 -14.00 -48.45 -5.85
C LEU A 78 -14.23 -49.53 -6.91
N ALA A 79 -13.30 -49.73 -7.83
CA ALA A 79 -13.39 -50.78 -8.84
C ALA A 79 -13.37 -52.19 -8.22
N GLN A 80 -12.56 -52.40 -7.18
CA GLN A 80 -12.56 -53.65 -6.41
C GLN A 80 -13.89 -53.88 -5.67
N LEU A 81 -14.44 -52.82 -5.06
CA LEU A 81 -15.74 -52.87 -4.41
C LEU A 81 -16.86 -53.19 -5.42
N GLU A 82 -16.83 -52.55 -6.59
CA GLU A 82 -17.77 -52.80 -7.69
C GLU A 82 -17.73 -54.26 -8.14
N ALA A 83 -16.53 -54.83 -8.29
CA ALA A 83 -16.37 -56.25 -8.63
C ALA A 83 -16.98 -57.16 -7.54
N GLY A 84 -16.72 -56.87 -6.26
CA GLY A 84 -17.25 -57.66 -5.15
C GLY A 84 -18.79 -57.60 -5.04
N TYR A 85 -19.39 -56.44 -5.23
CA TYR A 85 -20.86 -56.31 -5.22
C TYR A 85 -21.52 -56.95 -6.45
N LYS A 86 -20.85 -56.97 -7.62
CA LYS A 86 -21.32 -57.72 -8.79
C LYS A 86 -21.35 -59.23 -8.51
N GLU A 87 -20.30 -59.74 -7.88
CA GLU A 87 -20.24 -61.16 -7.48
C GLU A 87 -21.32 -61.49 -6.45
N ALA A 88 -21.51 -60.64 -5.43
CA ALA A 88 -22.57 -60.81 -4.43
C ALA A 88 -23.98 -60.78 -5.07
N GLY A 89 -24.22 -59.85 -6.00
CA GLY A 89 -25.48 -59.76 -6.73
C GLY A 89 -25.76 -61.01 -7.55
N ALA A 90 -24.76 -61.50 -8.29
CA ALA A 90 -24.87 -62.74 -9.05
C ALA A 90 -25.17 -63.95 -8.14
N GLY A 91 -24.49 -64.04 -6.99
CA GLY A 91 -24.72 -65.12 -6.02
C GLY A 91 -26.11 -65.09 -5.38
N VAL A 92 -26.62 -63.91 -5.01
CA VAL A 92 -27.98 -63.75 -4.44
C VAL A 92 -29.05 -64.02 -5.48
N ALA A 93 -28.86 -63.56 -6.73
CA ALA A 93 -29.76 -63.86 -7.84
C ALA A 93 -29.83 -65.38 -8.10
N GLN A 94 -28.67 -66.05 -8.18
CA GLN A 94 -28.61 -67.49 -8.37
C GLN A 94 -29.27 -68.27 -7.22
N LEU A 95 -29.12 -67.82 -5.98
CA LEU A 95 -29.80 -68.42 -4.82
C LEU A 95 -31.32 -68.21 -4.89
N SER A 96 -31.77 -67.00 -5.25
CA SER A 96 -33.18 -66.66 -5.43
C SER A 96 -33.83 -67.56 -6.47
N ASP A 97 -33.23 -67.66 -7.65
CA ASP A 97 -33.71 -68.47 -8.77
C ASP A 97 -33.72 -69.96 -8.40
N GLY A 98 -32.64 -70.45 -7.77
CA GLY A 98 -32.53 -71.84 -7.33
C GLY A 98 -33.58 -72.24 -6.29
N ILE A 99 -33.85 -71.38 -5.29
CA ILE A 99 -34.90 -71.65 -4.29
C ILE A 99 -36.29 -71.57 -4.91
N SER A 100 -36.52 -70.63 -5.82
CA SER A 100 -37.79 -70.52 -6.56
C SER A 100 -38.06 -71.80 -7.38
N GLU A 101 -37.08 -72.24 -8.16
CA GLU A 101 -37.17 -73.45 -8.98
C GLU A 101 -37.38 -74.71 -8.13
N LYS A 102 -36.57 -74.90 -7.07
CA LYS A 102 -36.64 -76.12 -6.24
C LYS A 102 -37.92 -76.21 -5.42
N ASN A 103 -38.41 -75.11 -4.87
CA ASN A 103 -39.70 -75.11 -4.17
C ASN A 103 -40.86 -75.36 -5.13
N GLY A 104 -40.84 -74.77 -6.34
CA GLY A 104 -41.84 -75.05 -7.36
C GLY A 104 -41.89 -76.53 -7.75
N GLN A 105 -40.73 -77.14 -7.96
CA GLN A 105 -40.60 -78.59 -8.21
C GLN A 105 -41.11 -79.44 -7.03
N LEU A 106 -40.74 -79.09 -5.79
CA LEU A 106 -41.12 -79.82 -4.58
C LEU A 106 -42.63 -79.78 -4.34
N PHE A 107 -43.23 -78.59 -4.34
CA PHE A 107 -44.67 -78.45 -4.13
C PHE A 107 -45.47 -79.10 -5.26
N GLY A 108 -45.03 -78.94 -6.52
CA GLY A 108 -45.63 -79.63 -7.65
C GLY A 108 -45.56 -81.15 -7.53
N TYR A 109 -44.44 -81.71 -7.07
CA TYR A 109 -44.30 -83.14 -6.83
C TYR A 109 -45.22 -83.64 -5.70
N LEU A 110 -45.28 -82.94 -4.58
CA LEU A 110 -46.10 -83.30 -3.42
C LEU A 110 -47.60 -83.27 -3.76
N GLU A 111 -48.05 -82.22 -4.43
CA GLU A 111 -49.46 -82.04 -4.84
C GLU A 111 -49.90 -83.06 -5.89
N ASN A 112 -48.99 -83.47 -6.79
CA ASN A 112 -49.26 -84.54 -7.75
C ASN A 112 -49.34 -85.93 -7.10
N ARG A 113 -48.64 -86.15 -5.97
CA ARG A 113 -48.64 -87.43 -5.25
C ARG A 113 -49.85 -87.60 -4.34
N ASP A 114 -50.32 -86.52 -3.73
CA ASP A 114 -51.50 -86.52 -2.87
C ASP A 114 -52.26 -85.19 -3.01
N ALA A 115 -53.41 -85.25 -3.68
CA ALA A 115 -54.26 -84.09 -3.93
C ALA A 115 -54.92 -83.55 -2.65
N THR A 116 -55.02 -84.34 -1.58
CA THR A 116 -55.64 -83.90 -0.32
C THR A 116 -54.80 -82.87 0.43
N LEU A 117 -53.49 -82.81 0.15
CA LEU A 117 -52.57 -81.81 0.72
C LEU A 117 -52.94 -80.37 0.32
N GLN A 118 -53.58 -80.18 -0.83
CA GLN A 118 -54.03 -78.84 -1.24
C GLN A 118 -55.11 -78.27 -0.30
N ALA A 119 -55.85 -79.12 0.42
CA ALA A 119 -56.85 -78.71 1.41
C ALA A 119 -56.30 -78.66 2.85
N ASP A 120 -55.05 -79.08 3.09
CA ASP A 120 -54.43 -79.06 4.42
C ASP A 120 -53.96 -77.64 4.79
N GLU A 121 -54.46 -77.11 5.91
CA GLU A 121 -54.15 -75.75 6.35
C GLU A 121 -52.67 -75.54 6.69
N ASN A 122 -52.00 -76.54 7.28
CA ASN A 122 -50.58 -76.43 7.65
C ASN A 122 -49.70 -76.43 6.40
N TYR A 123 -50.04 -77.23 5.40
CA TYR A 123 -49.36 -77.24 4.11
C TYR A 123 -49.48 -75.88 3.39
N GLN A 124 -50.68 -75.30 3.37
CA GLN A 124 -50.90 -73.97 2.78
C GLN A 124 -50.14 -72.87 3.53
N GLN A 125 -50.11 -72.92 4.87
CA GLN A 125 -49.32 -71.98 5.68
C GLN A 125 -47.83 -72.08 5.40
N LEU A 126 -47.29 -73.29 5.27
CA LEU A 126 -45.88 -73.52 4.92
C LEU A 126 -45.54 -73.00 3.52
N LYS A 127 -46.40 -73.29 2.53
CA LYS A 127 -46.25 -72.82 1.15
C LYS A 127 -46.29 -71.28 1.08
N TYR A 128 -47.22 -70.66 1.79
CA TYR A 128 -47.32 -69.21 1.90
C TYR A 128 -46.10 -68.58 2.57
N ALA A 129 -45.63 -69.13 3.71
CA ALA A 129 -44.45 -68.64 4.41
C ALA A 129 -43.19 -68.72 3.54
N LEU A 130 -43.00 -69.83 2.82
CA LEU A 130 -41.88 -69.98 1.89
C LEU A 130 -41.97 -69.02 0.69
N GLY A 131 -43.18 -68.74 0.21
CA GLY A 131 -43.43 -67.70 -0.80
C GLY A 131 -42.99 -66.30 -0.34
N ILE A 132 -43.28 -65.93 0.91
CA ILE A 132 -42.82 -64.65 1.48
C ILE A 132 -41.29 -64.56 1.53
N TYR A 133 -40.60 -65.64 1.92
CA TYR A 133 -39.14 -65.65 1.95
C TYR A 133 -38.52 -65.59 0.54
N GLN A 134 -39.15 -66.23 -0.45
CA GLN A 134 -38.75 -66.10 -1.86
C GLN A 134 -38.90 -64.67 -2.36
N GLU A 135 -40.03 -64.02 -2.07
CA GLU A 135 -40.27 -62.62 -2.45
C GLU A 135 -39.25 -61.68 -1.79
N LYS A 136 -38.95 -61.88 -0.51
CA LYS A 136 -37.91 -61.10 0.20
C LYS A 136 -36.51 -61.31 -0.39
N LEU A 137 -36.18 -62.53 -0.81
CA LEU A 137 -34.90 -62.84 -1.41
C LEU A 137 -34.77 -62.25 -2.82
N ALA A 138 -35.85 -62.30 -3.61
CA ALA A 138 -35.92 -61.63 -4.90
C ALA A 138 -35.76 -60.11 -4.74
N GLY A 139 -36.46 -59.50 -3.77
CA GLY A 139 -36.30 -58.08 -3.44
C GLY A 139 -34.88 -57.72 -2.97
N ALA A 140 -34.20 -58.62 -2.25
CA ALA A 140 -32.79 -58.42 -1.88
C ALA A 140 -31.85 -58.48 -3.11
N SER A 141 -32.12 -59.39 -4.05
CA SER A 141 -31.40 -59.46 -5.34
C SER A 141 -31.55 -58.16 -6.13
N ASP A 142 -32.78 -57.65 -6.25
CA ASP A 142 -33.07 -56.39 -6.93
C ASP A 142 -32.36 -55.21 -6.26
N GLY A 143 -32.38 -55.15 -4.93
CA GLY A 143 -31.67 -54.13 -4.16
C GLY A 143 -30.15 -54.16 -4.38
N ILE A 144 -29.53 -55.34 -4.45
CA ILE A 144 -28.10 -55.46 -4.75
C ILE A 144 -27.80 -55.04 -6.20
N ASN A 145 -28.69 -55.37 -7.15
CA ASN A 145 -28.55 -54.94 -8.54
C ASN A 145 -28.69 -53.42 -8.71
N GLU A 146 -29.55 -52.77 -7.92
CA GLU A 146 -29.63 -51.32 -7.85
C GLU A 146 -28.35 -50.69 -7.27
N LEU A 147 -27.83 -51.25 -6.17
CA LEU A 147 -26.54 -50.83 -5.60
C LEU A 147 -25.39 -50.97 -6.61
N ASN A 148 -25.33 -52.08 -7.35
CA ASN A 148 -24.34 -52.31 -8.40
C ASN A 148 -24.39 -51.25 -9.50
N ARG A 149 -25.60 -50.86 -9.94
CA ARG A 149 -25.76 -49.78 -10.94
C ARG A 149 -25.29 -48.43 -10.40
N ASN A 150 -25.65 -48.09 -9.17
CA ASN A 150 -25.22 -46.83 -8.54
C ASN A 150 -23.70 -46.79 -8.32
N LEU A 151 -23.11 -47.91 -7.89
CA LEU A 151 -21.67 -48.02 -7.70
C LEU A 151 -20.90 -47.91 -9.02
N ALA A 152 -21.41 -48.48 -10.12
CA ALA A 152 -20.83 -48.33 -11.45
C ALA A 152 -20.87 -46.86 -11.94
N LEU A 153 -21.94 -46.11 -11.65
CA LEU A 153 -22.02 -44.67 -11.96
C LEU A 153 -20.97 -43.86 -11.18
N ILE A 154 -20.81 -44.15 -9.88
CA ILE A 154 -19.80 -43.51 -9.04
C ILE A 154 -18.39 -43.83 -9.54
N SER A 155 -18.11 -45.11 -9.81
CA SER A 155 -16.84 -45.60 -10.36
C SER A 155 -16.48 -44.89 -11.67
N GLY A 156 -17.43 -44.81 -12.60
CA GLY A 156 -17.25 -44.11 -13.88
C GLY A 156 -17.06 -42.59 -13.73
N GLY A 157 -17.84 -41.94 -12.86
CA GLY A 157 -17.67 -40.51 -12.58
C GLY A 157 -16.33 -40.19 -11.94
N MET A 158 -15.83 -41.08 -11.09
CA MET A 158 -14.51 -40.93 -10.46
C MET A 158 -13.38 -41.11 -11.50
N ALA A 159 -13.51 -42.08 -12.41
CA ALA A 159 -12.57 -42.23 -13.53
C ALA A 159 -12.47 -40.96 -14.38
N GLN A 160 -13.61 -40.34 -14.72
CA GLN A 160 -13.65 -39.07 -15.47
C GLN A 160 -13.02 -37.92 -14.68
N ALA A 161 -13.30 -37.82 -13.39
CA ALA A 161 -12.69 -36.81 -12.52
C ALA A 161 -11.16 -36.96 -12.47
N ASN A 162 -10.66 -38.19 -12.38
CA ASN A 162 -9.22 -38.47 -12.39
C ASN A 162 -8.55 -38.09 -13.71
N GLU A 163 -9.19 -38.37 -14.84
CA GLU A 163 -8.69 -37.98 -16.14
C GLU A 163 -8.65 -36.45 -16.30
N ALA A 164 -9.71 -35.76 -15.90
CA ALA A 164 -9.75 -34.30 -15.92
C ALA A 164 -8.68 -33.68 -15.00
N PHE A 165 -8.49 -34.26 -13.81
CA PHE A 165 -7.48 -33.81 -12.86
C PHE A 165 -6.05 -34.03 -13.38
N ALA A 166 -5.81 -35.17 -14.05
CA ALA A 166 -4.55 -35.44 -14.75
C ALA A 166 -4.27 -34.40 -15.85
N GLY A 167 -5.29 -34.04 -16.63
CA GLY A 167 -5.18 -33.00 -17.66
C GLY A 167 -4.84 -31.62 -17.09
N ALA A 168 -5.45 -31.23 -15.97
CA ALA A 168 -5.15 -29.97 -15.29
C ALA A 168 -3.71 -29.92 -14.75
N LEU A 169 -3.21 -31.03 -14.22
CA LEU A 169 -1.83 -31.17 -13.73
C LEU A 169 -0.78 -30.94 -14.82
N VAL A 170 -1.02 -31.39 -16.05
CA VAL A 170 -0.12 -31.14 -17.19
C VAL A 170 0.02 -29.64 -17.47
N GLN A 171 -1.07 -28.87 -17.38
CA GLN A 171 -1.02 -27.42 -17.57
C GLN A 171 -0.28 -26.73 -16.44
N GLN A 172 -0.52 -27.14 -15.20
CA GLN A 172 0.17 -26.63 -14.01
C GLN A 172 1.69 -26.87 -14.08
N ALA A 173 2.11 -28.00 -14.66
CA ALA A 173 3.53 -28.37 -14.77
C ALA A 173 4.34 -27.40 -15.64
N ASN A 174 3.71 -26.66 -16.55
CA ASN A 174 4.38 -25.68 -17.40
C ASN A 174 4.63 -24.33 -16.72
N PHE A 175 3.99 -24.07 -15.57
CA PHE A 175 4.09 -22.79 -14.90
C PHE A 175 5.48 -22.54 -14.29
N GLY A 176 6.07 -23.55 -13.64
CA GLY A 176 7.43 -23.47 -13.07
C GLY A 176 8.50 -23.15 -14.13
N PRO A 177 8.57 -23.88 -15.26
CA PRO A 177 9.45 -23.55 -16.38
C PRO A 177 9.20 -22.16 -16.98
N GLY A 178 7.93 -21.72 -17.09
CA GLY A 178 7.61 -20.37 -17.56
C GLY A 178 8.15 -19.27 -16.64
N LEU A 179 8.05 -19.46 -15.32
CA LEU A 179 8.67 -18.55 -14.35
C LEU A 179 10.20 -18.57 -14.44
N GLN A 180 10.81 -19.72 -14.70
CA GLN A 180 12.25 -19.80 -14.93
C GLN A 180 12.69 -19.00 -16.17
N GLN A 181 11.96 -19.10 -17.28
CA GLN A 181 12.27 -18.30 -18.47
C GLN A 181 12.19 -16.79 -18.20
N LEU A 182 11.25 -16.36 -17.36
CA LEU A 182 11.14 -14.95 -16.96
C LEU A 182 12.32 -14.52 -16.08
N ILE A 183 12.73 -15.38 -15.13
CA ILE A 183 13.93 -15.17 -14.31
C ILE A 183 15.17 -14.99 -15.21
N ASP A 184 15.38 -15.91 -16.15
CA ASP A 184 16.52 -15.88 -17.08
C ASP A 184 16.51 -14.60 -17.94
N GLY A 185 15.33 -14.16 -18.39
CA GLY A 185 15.16 -12.94 -19.16
C GLY A 185 15.49 -11.67 -18.36
N ILE A 186 15.11 -11.63 -17.08
CA ILE A 186 15.44 -10.51 -16.17
C ILE A 186 16.93 -10.50 -15.85
N GLU A 187 17.55 -11.66 -15.66
CA GLU A 187 19.00 -11.77 -15.46
C GLU A 187 19.77 -11.23 -16.69
N GLN A 188 19.33 -11.56 -17.90
CA GLN A 188 19.90 -11.01 -19.13
C GLN A 188 19.73 -9.48 -19.22
N GLN A 189 18.54 -8.97 -18.86
CA GLN A 189 18.28 -7.54 -18.83
C GLN A 189 19.18 -6.83 -17.81
N GLN A 190 19.33 -7.40 -16.62
CA GLN A 190 20.17 -6.86 -15.55
C GLN A 190 21.64 -6.80 -15.98
N ALA A 191 22.15 -7.86 -16.61
CA ALA A 191 23.50 -7.87 -17.17
C ALA A 191 23.69 -6.72 -18.19
N GLY A 192 22.69 -6.48 -19.05
CA GLY A 192 22.68 -5.35 -19.99
C GLY A 192 22.66 -3.98 -19.29
N LEU A 193 21.86 -3.83 -18.22
CA LEU A 193 21.81 -2.60 -17.42
C LEU A 193 23.15 -2.33 -16.71
N ASN A 194 23.79 -3.36 -16.15
CA ASN A 194 25.10 -3.24 -15.52
C ASN A 194 26.16 -2.81 -16.54
N GLN A 195 26.17 -3.42 -17.72
CA GLN A 195 27.09 -3.01 -18.79
C GLN A 195 26.84 -1.56 -19.24
N LEU A 196 25.58 -1.13 -19.32
CA LEU A 196 25.22 0.26 -19.64
C LEU A 196 25.67 1.23 -18.54
N ALA A 197 25.47 0.88 -17.26
CA ALA A 197 25.92 1.67 -16.13
C ALA A 197 27.45 1.84 -16.12
N ASP A 198 28.18 0.76 -16.38
CA ASP A 198 29.65 0.81 -16.42
C ASP A 198 30.15 1.63 -17.62
N GLY A 199 29.52 1.51 -18.79
CA GLY A 199 29.81 2.36 -19.95
C GLY A 199 29.51 3.84 -19.66
N GLN A 200 28.42 4.13 -18.96
CA GLN A 200 28.05 5.49 -18.55
C GLN A 200 29.02 6.06 -17.52
N GLY A 201 29.45 5.25 -16.54
CA GLY A 201 30.46 5.60 -15.56
C GLY A 201 31.79 5.97 -16.22
N GLN A 202 32.23 5.21 -17.24
CA GLN A 202 33.42 5.57 -18.01
C GLN A 202 33.30 6.94 -18.71
N ILE A 203 32.11 7.32 -19.19
CA ILE A 203 31.88 8.66 -19.77
C ILE A 203 31.99 9.73 -18.69
N VAL A 204 31.36 9.51 -17.53
CA VAL A 204 31.39 10.42 -16.38
C VAL A 204 32.82 10.61 -15.87
N ASP A 205 33.61 9.53 -15.78
CA ASP A 205 35.00 9.56 -15.32
C ASP A 205 35.95 10.30 -16.28
N ASN A 206 35.66 10.28 -17.58
CA ASN A 206 36.44 11.00 -18.58
C ASN A 206 36.00 12.46 -18.76
N PHE A 207 34.80 12.83 -18.29
CA PHE A 207 34.25 14.17 -18.40
C PHE A 207 35.15 15.27 -17.76
N PRO A 208 35.71 15.07 -16.54
CA PRO A 208 36.64 16.02 -15.93
C PRO A 208 37.85 16.38 -16.79
N LYS A 209 38.33 15.47 -17.65
CA LYS A 209 39.45 15.77 -18.57
C LYS A 209 39.05 16.85 -19.59
N LEU A 210 37.81 16.83 -20.05
CA LEU A 210 37.27 17.81 -20.98
C LEU A 210 37.12 19.18 -20.30
N THR A 211 36.57 19.19 -19.08
CA THR A 211 36.40 20.39 -18.24
C THR A 211 37.74 21.03 -17.87
N ASN A 212 38.76 20.21 -17.57
CA ASN A 212 40.12 20.65 -17.30
C ASN A 212 40.78 21.22 -18.57
N GLY A 213 40.57 20.60 -19.73
CA GLY A 213 41.03 21.13 -21.02
C GLY A 213 40.46 22.52 -21.31
N LEU A 214 39.16 22.71 -21.11
CA LEU A 214 38.50 24.02 -21.25
C LEU A 214 38.99 25.05 -20.24
N THR A 215 39.28 24.62 -19.01
CA THR A 215 39.90 25.50 -18.01
C THR A 215 41.28 25.98 -18.47
N GLY A 216 42.06 25.10 -19.11
CA GLY A 216 43.33 25.48 -19.73
C GLY A 216 43.17 26.46 -20.90
N ILE A 217 42.18 26.25 -21.77
CA ILE A 217 41.85 27.19 -22.88
C ILE A 217 41.45 28.55 -22.31
N ASN A 218 40.57 28.58 -21.31
CA ASN A 218 40.10 29.81 -20.67
C ASN A 218 41.26 30.58 -20.02
N ALA A 219 42.15 29.87 -19.31
CA ALA A 219 43.36 30.48 -18.74
C ALA A 219 44.28 31.06 -19.84
N GLY A 220 44.46 30.35 -20.96
CA GLY A 220 45.22 30.84 -22.11
C GLY A 220 44.60 32.09 -22.76
N GLN A 221 43.27 32.14 -22.86
CA GLN A 221 42.54 33.32 -23.37
C GLN A 221 42.66 34.51 -22.41
N GLN A 222 42.57 34.29 -21.08
CA GLN A 222 42.82 35.34 -20.08
C GLN A 222 44.25 35.87 -20.15
N GLN A 223 45.23 34.99 -20.37
CA GLN A 223 46.62 35.39 -20.53
C GLN A 223 46.84 36.17 -21.84
N LEU A 224 46.12 35.82 -22.91
CA LEU A 224 46.09 36.57 -24.17
C LEU A 224 45.46 37.96 -23.97
N LEU A 225 44.33 38.03 -23.25
CA LEU A 225 43.66 39.29 -22.89
C LEU A 225 44.59 40.19 -22.08
N ALA A 226 45.27 39.64 -21.07
CA ALA A 226 46.23 40.36 -20.26
C ALA A 226 47.44 40.85 -21.08
N GLY A 227 47.92 40.05 -22.04
CA GLY A 227 48.98 40.45 -22.97
C GLY A 227 48.56 41.61 -23.89
N PHE A 228 47.34 41.57 -24.43
CA PHE A 228 46.76 42.67 -25.20
C PHE A 228 46.50 43.92 -24.34
N GLY A 229 46.06 43.73 -23.10
CA GLY A 229 45.88 44.80 -22.12
C GLY A 229 47.21 45.46 -21.73
N GLY A 230 48.30 44.69 -21.61
CA GLY A 230 49.64 45.21 -21.38
C GLY A 230 50.18 46.03 -22.56
N LEU A 231 49.95 45.57 -23.80
CA LEU A 231 50.27 46.32 -25.01
C LEU A 231 49.44 47.61 -25.15
N GLY A 232 48.14 47.51 -24.87
CA GLY A 232 47.21 48.65 -24.82
C GLY A 232 47.60 49.65 -23.74
N GLY A 233 47.99 49.18 -22.56
CA GLY A 233 48.47 50.00 -21.44
C GLY A 233 49.82 50.66 -21.70
N GLN A 234 50.74 50.02 -22.41
CA GLN A 234 52.01 50.63 -22.83
C GLN A 234 51.81 51.69 -23.93
N LEU A 235 50.83 51.50 -24.82
CA LEU A 235 50.40 52.51 -25.79
C LEU A 235 49.60 53.64 -25.13
N SER A 236 48.76 53.33 -24.15
CA SER A 236 48.00 54.30 -23.36
C SER A 236 48.93 55.11 -22.47
N GLN A 237 49.91 54.53 -21.77
CA GLN A 237 50.92 55.29 -21.02
C GLN A 237 51.72 56.27 -21.89
N LEU A 238 51.92 55.95 -23.18
CA LEU A 238 52.54 56.86 -24.14
C LEU A 238 51.59 58.00 -24.57
N THR A 239 50.29 57.76 -24.57
CA THR A 239 49.22 58.73 -24.90
C THR A 239 48.75 59.55 -23.68
N ASP A 240 48.54 58.91 -22.54
CA ASP A 240 48.22 59.46 -21.22
C ASP A 240 49.39 60.23 -20.63
N GLY A 241 50.64 59.83 -20.89
CA GLY A 241 51.80 60.68 -20.60
C GLY A 241 51.74 62.05 -21.30
N LEU A 242 50.98 62.15 -22.40
CA LEU A 242 50.65 63.41 -23.07
C LEU A 242 49.34 64.09 -22.54
N SER A 243 48.41 63.37 -21.90
CA SER A 243 47.07 63.87 -21.47
C SER A 243 46.91 64.09 -19.95
N GLN A 244 47.62 63.32 -19.11
CA GLN A 244 47.54 63.32 -17.65
C GLN A 244 48.07 64.62 -17.01
N SER A 245 48.73 65.48 -17.78
CA SER A 245 49.08 66.83 -17.33
C SER A 245 47.87 67.78 -17.27
N THR A 246 46.74 67.42 -17.91
CA THR A 246 45.57 68.30 -18.02
C THR A 246 44.34 67.83 -17.22
N ASP A 247 44.14 66.53 -17.00
CA ASP A 247 42.89 66.01 -16.42
C ASP A 247 42.92 65.76 -14.90
N GLY A 248 44.12 65.61 -14.30
CA GLY A 248 44.27 65.36 -12.85
C GLY A 248 43.73 66.47 -11.93
N LEU A 249 43.41 67.64 -12.48
CA LEU A 249 42.81 68.76 -11.75
C LEU A 249 41.27 68.73 -11.73
N ASN A 250 40.60 68.00 -12.64
CA ASN A 250 39.13 67.96 -12.70
C ASN A 250 38.53 66.85 -11.84
N GLN A 251 39.18 65.68 -11.75
CA GLN A 251 38.61 64.48 -11.12
C GLN A 251 38.57 64.54 -9.58
N VAL A 252 39.39 65.40 -8.98
CA VAL A 252 39.37 65.68 -7.53
C VAL A 252 38.18 66.56 -7.13
N ALA A 253 37.63 67.36 -8.06
CA ALA A 253 36.51 68.25 -7.80
C ALA A 253 35.16 67.50 -7.79
N GLU A 254 35.00 66.48 -8.63
CA GLU A 254 33.73 65.72 -8.75
C GLU A 254 33.57 64.68 -7.63
N GLY A 255 34.65 64.01 -7.20
CA GLY A 255 34.60 62.98 -6.15
C GLY A 255 34.31 63.52 -4.73
N LEU A 256 34.52 64.81 -4.50
CA LEU A 256 34.15 65.48 -3.23
C LEU A 256 32.67 65.88 -3.19
N GLY A 257 32.00 65.98 -4.35
CA GLY A 257 30.57 66.33 -4.43
C GLY A 257 29.64 65.17 -4.09
N SER A 258 29.91 63.97 -4.62
CA SER A 258 29.09 62.78 -4.38
C SER A 258 29.15 62.27 -2.93
N ALA A 259 30.28 62.47 -2.25
CA ALA A 259 30.43 62.14 -0.83
C ALA A 259 29.64 63.08 0.10
N GLN A 260 29.41 64.34 -0.32
CA GLN A 260 28.63 65.31 0.44
C GLN A 260 27.11 65.05 0.31
N GLU A 261 26.66 64.61 -0.87
CA GLU A 261 25.25 64.32 -1.19
C GLU A 261 24.70 63.12 -0.40
N TYR A 262 25.50 62.06 -0.23
CA TYR A 262 25.14 60.90 0.59
C TYR A 262 25.02 61.23 2.09
N LEU A 263 25.90 62.10 2.60
CA LEU A 263 25.93 62.49 4.02
C LEU A 263 24.79 63.47 4.39
N ASP A 264 24.39 64.35 3.45
CA ASP A 264 23.23 65.25 3.64
C ASP A 264 21.90 64.48 3.63
N GLY A 265 21.79 63.43 2.81
CA GLY A 265 20.60 62.57 2.76
C GLY A 265 20.36 61.75 4.04
N LEU A 266 21.45 61.25 4.65
CA LEU A 266 21.39 60.50 5.92
C LEU A 266 21.03 61.39 7.12
N ALA A 267 21.38 62.67 7.09
CA ALA A 267 21.08 63.62 8.16
C ALA A 267 19.60 64.07 8.22
N GLN A 268 18.82 63.84 7.15
CA GLN A 268 17.42 64.25 7.03
C GLN A 268 16.40 63.11 7.21
N SER A 269 16.85 61.85 7.37
CA SER A 269 15.96 60.71 7.55
C SER A 269 15.56 60.53 9.02
N ASP A 270 14.29 60.77 9.33
CA ASP A 270 13.75 60.84 10.71
C ASP A 270 13.23 59.48 11.24
N SER A 271 13.85 58.36 10.85
CA SER A 271 13.42 57.03 11.33
C SER A 271 14.59 56.09 11.62
N ASN A 272 14.42 55.21 12.62
CA ASN A 272 15.37 54.15 13.03
C ASN A 272 15.55 53.03 11.96
N GLY A 273 15.40 53.36 10.67
CA GLY A 273 15.46 52.43 9.55
C GLY A 273 16.72 52.58 8.71
N PHE A 274 16.95 51.60 7.84
CA PHE A 274 18.04 51.59 6.86
C PHE A 274 17.83 52.69 5.80
N TYR A 275 18.78 53.62 5.64
CA TYR A 275 18.72 54.67 4.63
C TYR A 275 19.22 54.17 3.27
N LEU A 276 18.33 54.15 2.28
CA LEU A 276 18.64 53.75 0.91
C LEU A 276 18.58 54.99 -0.01
N PRO A 277 19.69 55.39 -0.66
CA PRO A 277 19.72 56.54 -1.57
C PRO A 277 18.80 56.36 -2.79
N ALA A 278 18.27 57.47 -3.32
CA ALA A 278 17.41 57.46 -4.51
C ALA A 278 18.09 56.82 -5.73
N ASP A 279 19.38 57.08 -5.91
CA ASP A 279 20.17 56.54 -7.03
C ASP A 279 20.32 55.02 -6.96
N VAL A 280 20.27 54.44 -5.75
CA VAL A 280 20.31 52.99 -5.54
C VAL A 280 18.96 52.37 -5.86
N LEU A 281 17.85 53.04 -5.52
CA LEU A 281 16.49 52.61 -5.86
C LEU A 281 16.23 52.60 -7.37
N GLU A 282 16.89 53.48 -8.13
CA GLU A 282 16.77 53.60 -9.59
C GLU A 282 17.80 52.75 -10.36
N SER A 283 18.68 52.04 -9.66
CA SER A 283 19.67 51.18 -10.30
C SER A 283 19.03 49.97 -10.98
N GLU A 284 19.62 49.54 -12.10
CA GLU A 284 19.20 48.31 -12.79
C GLU A 284 19.28 47.08 -11.88
N ASP A 285 20.28 47.03 -10.99
CA ASP A 285 20.48 45.94 -10.04
C ASP A 285 19.38 45.86 -8.98
N PHE A 286 18.92 47.01 -8.46
CA PHE A 286 17.81 47.04 -7.49
C PHE A 286 16.47 46.72 -8.14
N THR A 287 16.31 47.06 -9.42
CA THR A 287 15.10 46.74 -10.20
C THR A 287 14.89 45.22 -10.31
N GLN A 288 15.96 44.44 -10.40
CA GLN A 288 15.89 42.97 -10.44
C GLN A 288 15.30 42.36 -9.15
N VAL A 289 15.48 43.01 -8.00
CA VAL A 289 14.89 42.53 -6.72
C VAL A 289 13.37 42.55 -6.77
N PHE A 290 12.78 43.58 -7.39
CA PHE A 290 11.33 43.65 -7.56
C PHE A 290 10.81 42.55 -8.51
N ASP A 291 11.61 42.10 -9.47
CA ASP A 291 11.25 40.98 -10.37
C ASP A 291 11.23 39.63 -9.66
N VAL A 292 11.96 39.50 -8.54
CA VAL A 292 11.97 38.27 -7.74
C VAL A 292 10.77 38.21 -6.79
N TYR A 293 10.40 39.33 -6.14
CA TYR A 293 9.39 39.35 -5.07
C TYR A 293 8.04 39.94 -5.47
N MET A 294 7.90 40.52 -6.68
CA MET A 294 6.63 41.08 -7.17
C MET A 294 6.23 40.51 -8.54
N SER A 295 4.93 40.47 -8.81
CA SER A 295 4.42 40.12 -10.13
C SER A 295 4.85 41.11 -11.22
N ASN A 296 4.83 40.68 -12.48
CA ASN A 296 5.17 41.53 -13.65
C ASN A 296 4.36 42.84 -13.71
N ASP A 297 3.13 42.85 -13.19
CA ASP A 297 2.26 44.04 -13.13
C ASP A 297 2.38 44.82 -11.80
N ARG A 298 3.28 44.40 -10.90
CA ARG A 298 3.56 44.99 -9.58
C ARG A 298 2.36 45.06 -8.64
N LYS A 299 1.35 44.21 -8.84
CA LYS A 299 0.14 44.17 -8.00
C LYS A 299 0.16 43.09 -6.92
N VAL A 300 1.02 42.08 -7.05
CA VAL A 300 1.19 41.01 -6.08
C VAL A 300 2.62 41.05 -5.57
N MET A 301 2.78 40.92 -4.26
CA MET A 301 4.07 40.77 -3.60
C MET A 301 4.08 39.46 -2.81
N THR A 302 5.19 38.74 -2.86
CA THR A 302 5.39 37.50 -2.09
C THR A 302 6.56 37.69 -1.14
N LEU A 303 6.41 37.16 0.08
CA LEU A 303 7.45 37.15 1.10
C LEU A 303 7.60 35.72 1.61
N ASP A 304 8.82 35.20 1.56
CA ASP A 304 9.12 33.87 2.06
C ASP A 304 9.46 33.94 3.55
N VAL A 305 8.68 33.26 4.37
CA VAL A 305 8.92 33.10 5.80
C VAL A 305 9.34 31.67 6.05
N ILE A 306 10.59 31.47 6.50
CA ILE A 306 11.16 30.16 6.77
C ILE A 306 11.19 29.94 8.28
N PHE A 307 10.46 28.94 8.77
CA PHE A 307 10.49 28.55 10.17
C PHE A 307 11.73 27.71 10.50
N GLU A 308 12.23 27.85 11.72
CA GLU A 308 13.26 26.96 12.28
C GLU A 308 12.69 25.57 12.60
N ALA A 309 11.40 25.52 12.98
CA ALA A 309 10.68 24.29 13.26
C ALA A 309 10.27 23.53 11.99
N ASN A 310 10.09 22.21 12.11
CA ASN A 310 9.64 21.36 11.02
C ASN A 310 8.25 21.81 10.50
N PRO A 311 8.04 21.97 9.17
CA PRO A 311 6.78 22.48 8.60
C PRO A 311 5.55 21.57 8.82
N TYR A 312 5.75 20.34 9.32
CA TYR A 312 4.69 19.41 9.71
C TYR A 312 4.46 19.33 11.22
N SER A 313 5.18 20.13 12.01
CA SER A 313 5.08 20.13 13.47
C SER A 313 3.95 21.03 13.99
N ASN A 314 3.38 20.66 15.13
CA ASN A 314 2.38 21.49 15.83
C ASN A 314 2.95 22.87 16.21
N GLU A 315 4.24 22.94 16.51
CA GLU A 315 4.94 24.20 16.82
C GLU A 315 4.92 25.15 15.61
N ALA A 316 5.25 24.67 14.42
CA ALA A 316 5.22 25.47 13.21
C ALA A 316 3.79 25.89 12.83
N MET A 317 2.81 24.98 12.96
CA MET A 317 1.40 25.28 12.66
C MET A 317 0.84 26.35 13.59
N ALA A 318 1.20 26.34 14.88
CA ALA A 318 0.75 27.35 15.85
C ALA A 318 1.23 28.77 15.51
N GLN A 319 2.38 28.90 14.83
CA GLN A 319 2.94 30.20 14.45
C GLN A 319 2.21 30.86 13.27
N VAL A 320 1.41 30.12 12.49
CA VAL A 320 0.69 30.67 11.33
C VAL A 320 -0.27 31.79 11.75
N ALA A 321 -1.03 31.58 12.83
CA ALA A 321 -1.93 32.60 13.38
C ALA A 321 -1.17 33.83 13.90
N GLU A 322 0.04 33.65 14.44
CA GLU A 322 0.87 34.76 14.90
C GLU A 322 1.39 35.61 13.72
N ILE A 323 1.73 34.98 12.60
CA ILE A 323 2.10 35.68 11.36
C ILE A 323 0.91 36.48 10.84
N GLU A 324 -0.27 35.87 10.76
CA GLU A 324 -1.46 36.55 10.26
C GLU A 324 -1.77 37.81 11.09
N ALA A 325 -1.74 37.68 12.41
CA ALA A 325 -1.90 38.80 13.34
C ALA A 325 -0.75 39.82 13.27
N ALA A 326 0.48 39.40 12.94
CA ALA A 326 1.60 40.32 12.74
C ALA A 326 1.45 41.12 11.44
N VAL A 327 1.04 40.48 10.35
CA VAL A 327 0.82 41.14 9.06
C VAL A 327 -0.34 42.12 9.17
N GLU A 328 -1.47 41.73 9.78
CA GLU A 328 -2.61 42.62 10.00
C GLU A 328 -2.22 43.87 10.82
N ARG A 329 -1.40 43.70 11.86
CA ARG A 329 -0.88 44.83 12.65
C ARG A 329 0.07 45.72 11.85
N ALA A 330 0.90 45.14 10.99
CA ALA A 330 1.89 45.87 10.21
C ALA A 330 1.29 46.64 9.03
N THR A 331 0.20 46.14 8.43
CA THR A 331 -0.47 46.80 7.31
C THR A 331 -1.43 47.91 7.74
N LYS A 332 -1.94 47.83 8.97
CA LYS A 332 -2.86 48.83 9.54
C LYS A 332 -2.26 50.24 9.56
N GLY A 333 -3.00 51.22 9.02
CA GLY A 333 -2.55 52.61 8.92
C GLY A 333 -1.49 52.87 7.83
N THR A 334 -1.18 51.87 6.99
CA THR A 334 -0.31 52.02 5.82
C THR A 334 -1.12 52.06 4.52
N LYS A 335 -0.47 52.34 3.38
CA LYS A 335 -1.11 52.23 2.05
C LYS A 335 -1.57 50.80 1.70
N LEU A 336 -1.14 49.81 2.46
CA LEU A 336 -1.47 48.39 2.30
C LEU A 336 -2.63 47.93 3.21
N GLU A 337 -3.28 48.84 3.94
CA GLU A 337 -4.36 48.49 4.88
C GLU A 337 -5.54 47.77 4.23
N ASN A 338 -5.79 48.00 2.94
CA ASN A 338 -6.85 47.33 2.17
C ASN A 338 -6.32 46.27 1.20
N ALA A 339 -5.07 45.80 1.38
CA ALA A 339 -4.53 44.73 0.56
C ALA A 339 -5.11 43.37 0.99
N ASP A 340 -5.45 42.52 0.02
CA ASP A 340 -5.79 41.13 0.29
C ASP A 340 -4.53 40.37 0.70
N VAL A 341 -4.50 39.90 1.94
CA VAL A 341 -3.38 39.12 2.49
C VAL A 341 -3.78 37.65 2.50
N ALA A 342 -2.91 36.81 1.94
CA ALA A 342 -3.06 35.36 2.00
C ALA A 342 -1.74 34.73 2.45
N ILE A 343 -1.85 33.76 3.35
CA ILE A 343 -0.72 32.94 3.78
C ILE A 343 -0.83 31.58 3.09
N GLY A 344 0.28 31.10 2.55
CA GLY A 344 0.35 29.85 1.81
C GLY A 344 1.52 28.99 2.26
N GLY A 345 1.67 27.83 1.64
CA GLY A 345 2.73 26.88 1.93
C GLY A 345 2.32 25.76 2.88
N ILE A 346 3.22 24.79 3.05
CA ILE A 346 2.95 23.51 3.70
C ILE A 346 2.39 23.68 5.12
N THR A 347 3.03 24.54 5.93
CA THR A 347 2.63 24.76 7.32
C THR A 347 1.23 25.37 7.42
N SER A 348 0.92 26.36 6.58
CA SER A 348 -0.41 26.99 6.53
C SER A 348 -1.48 26.00 6.10
N THR A 349 -1.21 25.23 5.04
CA THR A 349 -2.13 24.18 4.58
C THR A 349 -2.37 23.12 5.65
N ASN A 350 -1.35 22.74 6.41
CA ASN A 350 -1.52 21.79 7.52
C ASN A 350 -2.30 22.38 8.71
N ALA A 351 -2.09 23.66 9.04
CA ALA A 351 -2.85 24.35 10.09
C ALA A 351 -4.35 24.48 9.72
N ASP A 352 -4.64 24.77 8.44
CA ASP A 352 -6.01 24.78 7.92
C ASP A 352 -6.63 23.38 7.98
N LEU A 353 -5.88 22.35 7.57
CA LEU A 353 -6.33 20.96 7.63
C LEU A 353 -6.61 20.50 9.08
N ASP A 354 -5.78 20.87 10.05
CA ASP A 354 -6.00 20.56 11.47
C ASP A 354 -7.31 21.18 11.98
N THR A 355 -7.52 22.47 11.66
CA THR A 355 -8.73 23.20 12.06
C THR A 355 -9.99 22.62 11.41
N MET A 356 -9.94 22.35 10.09
CA MET A 356 -11.05 21.72 9.37
C MET A 356 -11.33 20.31 9.89
N SER A 357 -10.29 19.50 10.06
CA SER A 357 -10.42 18.10 10.51
C SER A 357 -11.04 18.02 11.90
N GLY A 358 -10.63 18.87 12.85
CA GLY A 358 -11.18 18.86 14.20
C GLY A 358 -12.69 19.10 14.26
N GLN A 359 -13.20 20.06 13.47
CA GLN A 359 -14.64 20.37 13.43
C GLN A 359 -15.46 19.27 12.75
N ASP A 360 -14.95 18.71 11.66
CA ASP A 360 -15.65 17.69 10.88
C ASP A 360 -15.58 16.31 11.54
N TYR A 361 -14.49 16.00 12.25
CA TYR A 361 -14.31 14.73 12.95
C TYR A 361 -15.45 14.46 13.94
N SER A 362 -15.72 15.39 14.86
CA SER A 362 -16.77 15.20 15.87
C SER A 362 -18.15 15.05 15.25
N ARG A 363 -18.47 15.85 14.23
CA ARG A 363 -19.75 15.77 13.51
C ARG A 363 -19.90 14.42 12.82
N THR A 364 -18.85 13.96 12.15
CA THR A 364 -18.85 12.69 11.42
C THR A 364 -19.01 11.50 12.36
N VAL A 365 -18.26 11.49 13.47
CA VAL A 365 -18.36 10.44 14.49
C VAL A 365 -19.79 10.36 15.07
N ILE A 366 -20.41 11.51 15.40
CA ILE A 366 -21.77 11.54 15.93
C ILE A 366 -22.78 11.00 14.91
N LEU A 367 -22.71 11.45 13.65
CA LEU A 367 -23.61 10.99 12.58
C LEU A 367 -23.44 9.49 12.30
N MET A 368 -22.20 9.00 12.32
CA MET A 368 -21.87 7.59 12.12
C MET A 368 -22.41 6.73 13.26
N LEU A 369 -22.19 7.13 14.52
CA LEU A 369 -22.70 6.42 15.69
C LEU A 369 -24.24 6.40 15.71
N LEU A 370 -24.89 7.50 15.32
CA LEU A 370 -26.35 7.52 15.16
C LEU A 370 -26.81 6.56 14.06
N GLY A 371 -26.16 6.58 12.90
CA GLY A 371 -26.49 5.69 11.78
C GLY A 371 -26.35 4.20 12.15
N ILE A 372 -25.21 3.84 12.73
CA ILE A 372 -24.95 2.47 13.22
C ILE A 372 -25.94 2.11 14.33
N GLY A 373 -26.17 3.01 15.28
CA GLY A 373 -27.14 2.81 16.36
C GLY A 373 -28.54 2.50 15.83
N ILE A 374 -29.01 3.25 14.83
CA ILE A 374 -30.31 3.00 14.19
C ILE A 374 -30.34 1.60 13.57
N ILE A 375 -29.33 1.23 12.78
CA ILE A 375 -29.24 -0.09 12.14
C ILE A 375 -29.24 -1.19 13.20
N LEU A 376 -28.47 -1.04 14.26
CA LEU A 376 -28.39 -2.01 15.36
C LEU A 376 -29.71 -2.13 16.12
N VAL A 377 -30.45 -1.03 16.34
CA VAL A 377 -31.79 -1.07 16.93
C VAL A 377 -32.74 -1.91 16.08
N PHE A 378 -32.71 -1.75 14.75
CA PHE A 378 -33.52 -2.56 13.85
C PHE A 378 -33.11 -4.03 13.85
N LEU A 379 -31.80 -4.30 13.84
CA LEU A 379 -31.24 -5.65 13.78
C LEU A 379 -31.55 -6.45 15.05
N PHE A 380 -31.31 -5.86 16.21
CA PHE A 380 -31.51 -6.51 17.52
C PHE A 380 -32.91 -6.32 18.10
N ARG A 381 -33.76 -5.48 17.48
CA ARG A 381 -35.09 -5.10 17.99
C ARG A 381 -35.06 -4.63 19.45
N SER A 382 -33.96 -4.00 19.86
CA SER A 382 -33.68 -3.55 21.22
C SER A 382 -32.85 -2.28 21.18
N ILE A 383 -33.12 -1.32 22.07
CA ILE A 383 -32.32 -0.09 22.23
C ILE A 383 -31.16 -0.31 23.20
N ILE A 384 -31.30 -1.27 24.12
CA ILE A 384 -30.31 -1.51 25.17
C ILE A 384 -29.04 -2.16 24.60
N MET A 385 -29.18 -3.18 23.74
CA MET A 385 -28.04 -3.87 23.13
C MET A 385 -27.13 -2.93 22.29
N PRO A 386 -27.67 -2.08 21.38
CA PRO A 386 -26.87 -1.11 20.64
C PRO A 386 -26.08 -0.15 21.54
N ILE A 387 -26.66 0.30 22.65
CA ILE A 387 -25.98 1.22 23.58
C ILE A 387 -24.76 0.55 24.19
N TYR A 388 -24.86 -0.72 24.62
CA TYR A 388 -23.72 -1.44 25.16
C TYR A 388 -22.65 -1.74 24.10
N ILE A 389 -23.05 -2.15 22.88
CA ILE A 389 -22.11 -2.36 21.76
C ILE A 389 -21.34 -1.09 21.49
N ILE A 390 -22.05 0.01 21.22
CA ILE A 390 -21.43 1.30 20.89
C ILE A 390 -20.56 1.81 22.04
N GLY A 391 -21.07 1.74 23.28
CA GLY A 391 -20.30 2.15 24.46
C GLY A 391 -19.00 1.35 24.63
N SER A 392 -19.05 0.03 24.43
CA SER A 392 -17.87 -0.82 24.50
C SER A 392 -16.88 -0.56 23.37
N LEU A 393 -17.35 -0.25 22.15
CA LEU A 393 -16.50 0.12 21.02
C LEU A 393 -15.81 1.46 21.23
N ILE A 394 -16.54 2.47 21.72
CA ILE A 394 -15.97 3.77 22.05
C ILE A 394 -14.88 3.61 23.11
N LEU A 395 -15.14 2.86 24.17
CA LEU A 395 -14.17 2.61 25.22
C LEU A 395 -12.94 1.87 24.69
N THR A 396 -13.13 0.90 23.80
CA THR A 396 -12.03 0.19 23.13
C THR A 396 -11.18 1.12 22.29
N TYR A 397 -11.83 1.97 21.49
CA TYR A 397 -11.17 2.94 20.64
C TYR A 397 -10.28 3.88 21.45
N TYR A 398 -10.81 4.51 22.50
CA TYR A 398 -10.03 5.42 23.35
C TYR A 398 -8.89 4.69 24.06
N THR A 399 -9.10 3.45 24.49
CA THR A 399 -8.04 2.64 25.12
C THR A 399 -6.94 2.31 24.12
N ALA A 400 -7.30 1.89 22.90
CA ALA A 400 -6.33 1.57 21.85
C ALA A 400 -5.57 2.82 21.38
N MET A 401 -6.25 3.97 21.29
CA MET A 401 -5.62 5.27 21.00
C MET A 401 -4.60 5.65 22.08
N ALA A 402 -4.95 5.52 23.37
CA ALA A 402 -4.04 5.83 24.47
C ALA A 402 -2.81 4.90 24.48
N VAL A 403 -3.00 3.60 24.23
CA VAL A 403 -1.87 2.66 24.08
C VAL A 403 -0.99 3.06 22.89
N ASN A 404 -1.60 3.45 21.78
CA ASN A 404 -0.88 3.90 20.60
C ASN A 404 -0.09 5.19 20.85
N GLU A 405 -0.67 6.15 21.56
CA GLU A 405 -0.01 7.37 21.98
C GLU A 405 1.23 7.07 22.82
N VAL A 406 1.13 6.18 23.81
CA VAL A 406 2.29 5.74 24.61
C VAL A 406 3.37 5.10 23.72
N ILE A 407 2.99 4.26 22.76
CA ILE A 407 3.96 3.60 21.87
C ILE A 407 4.69 4.63 21.00
N TYR A 408 3.97 5.54 20.36
CA TYR A 408 4.56 6.41 19.35
C TYR A 408 5.11 7.73 19.93
N VAL A 409 4.41 8.35 20.87
CA VAL A 409 4.83 9.63 21.46
C VAL A 409 5.82 9.37 22.59
N ASP A 410 5.44 8.58 23.60
CA ASP A 410 6.27 8.43 24.81
C ASP A 410 7.49 7.51 24.59
N ILE A 411 7.32 6.39 23.88
CA ILE A 411 8.39 5.39 23.69
C ILE A 411 9.26 5.73 22.48
N LEU A 412 8.65 6.06 21.33
CA LEU A 412 9.38 6.29 20.07
C LEU A 412 9.74 7.77 19.83
N GLY A 413 9.24 8.71 20.64
CA GLY A 413 9.61 10.12 20.58
C GLY A 413 9.06 10.88 19.36
N TYR A 414 7.97 10.40 18.76
CA TYR A 414 7.31 11.13 17.68
C TYR A 414 6.58 12.35 18.21
N SER A 415 6.49 13.42 17.39
CA SER A 415 5.81 14.66 17.73
C SER A 415 4.30 14.52 17.94
N GLY A 416 3.71 13.39 17.54
CA GLY A 416 2.31 13.09 17.72
C GLY A 416 1.82 11.92 16.87
N ILE A 417 0.51 11.71 16.92
CA ILE A 417 -0.23 10.82 16.02
C ILE A 417 -0.66 11.63 14.79
N SER A 418 -0.56 11.03 13.60
CA SER A 418 -0.98 11.71 12.37
C SER A 418 -2.48 12.01 12.38
N TRP A 419 -2.88 13.20 11.91
CA TRP A 419 -4.27 13.69 11.91
C TRP A 419 -5.29 12.72 11.27
N ALA A 420 -4.87 11.93 10.29
CA ALA A 420 -5.76 10.98 9.60
C ALA A 420 -6.04 9.72 10.45
N VAL A 421 -5.16 9.39 11.39
CA VAL A 421 -5.17 8.13 12.14
C VAL A 421 -6.40 8.01 13.03
N PRO A 422 -6.78 9.01 13.88
CA PRO A 422 -7.97 8.92 14.71
C PRO A 422 -9.23 8.60 13.90
N PHE A 423 -9.40 9.24 12.74
CA PHE A 423 -10.55 9.05 11.87
C PHE A 423 -10.61 7.64 11.29
N PHE A 424 -9.58 7.21 10.56
CA PHE A 424 -9.58 5.90 9.91
C PHE A 424 -9.60 4.76 10.92
N ALA A 425 -8.86 4.89 12.02
CA ALA A 425 -8.87 3.88 13.07
C ALA A 425 -10.26 3.78 13.72
N PHE A 426 -10.96 4.89 13.94
CA PHE A 426 -12.33 4.86 14.46
C PHE A 426 -13.29 4.15 13.50
N VAL A 427 -13.31 4.56 12.23
CA VAL A 427 -14.21 3.98 11.22
C VAL A 427 -14.01 2.48 11.10
N ILE A 428 -12.76 2.04 10.97
CA ILE A 428 -12.43 0.62 10.76
C ILE A 428 -12.69 -0.18 12.04
N LEU A 429 -12.28 0.31 13.21
CA LEU A 429 -12.49 -0.39 14.48
C LEU A 429 -13.97 -0.54 14.80
N VAL A 430 -14.77 0.50 14.55
CA VAL A 430 -16.22 0.44 14.73
C VAL A 430 -16.85 -0.51 13.73
N ALA A 431 -16.49 -0.47 12.44
CA ALA A 431 -17.02 -1.39 11.44
C ALA A 431 -16.75 -2.85 11.81
N LEU A 432 -15.49 -3.18 12.09
CA LEU A 432 -15.07 -4.51 12.51
C LEU A 432 -15.73 -4.92 13.82
N GLY A 433 -15.73 -4.04 14.81
CA GLY A 433 -16.26 -4.33 16.14
C GLY A 433 -17.78 -4.54 16.15
N VAL A 434 -18.53 -3.79 15.34
CA VAL A 434 -19.97 -4.03 15.12
C VAL A 434 -20.19 -5.41 14.49
N ASP A 435 -19.47 -5.74 13.43
CA ASP A 435 -19.60 -7.04 12.75
C ASP A 435 -19.31 -8.19 13.72
N TYR A 436 -18.22 -8.10 14.49
CA TYR A 436 -17.89 -9.13 15.48
C TYR A 436 -18.93 -9.25 16.60
N SER A 437 -19.54 -8.14 17.00
CA SER A 437 -20.63 -8.15 17.99
C SER A 437 -21.86 -8.87 17.46
N ILE A 438 -22.24 -8.59 16.21
CA ILE A 438 -23.37 -9.23 15.54
C ILE A 438 -23.11 -10.72 15.40
N PHE A 439 -21.94 -11.08 14.87
CA PHE A 439 -21.55 -12.46 14.68
C PHE A 439 -21.52 -13.22 16.02
N LEU A 440 -20.90 -12.67 17.06
CA LEU A 440 -20.82 -13.33 18.36
C LEU A 440 -22.22 -13.52 18.97
N MET A 441 -23.08 -12.52 18.83
CA MET A 441 -24.45 -12.59 19.31
C MET A 441 -25.28 -13.62 18.54
N ASP A 442 -25.10 -13.74 17.23
CA ASP A 442 -25.73 -14.78 16.42
C ASP A 442 -25.31 -16.17 16.89
N ARG A 443 -24.00 -16.40 17.10
CA ARG A 443 -23.50 -17.68 17.67
C ARG A 443 -24.01 -17.92 19.09
N PHE A 444 -24.06 -16.91 19.95
CA PHE A 444 -24.61 -17.03 21.30
C PHE A 444 -26.09 -17.44 21.27
N ASN A 445 -26.85 -16.89 20.33
CA ASN A 445 -28.25 -17.25 20.10
C ASN A 445 -28.46 -18.66 19.52
N GLU A 446 -27.43 -19.37 19.05
CA GLU A 446 -27.55 -20.79 18.69
C GLU A 446 -27.55 -21.70 19.92
N TYR A 447 -27.01 -21.23 21.05
CA TYR A 447 -26.81 -22.03 22.27
C TYR A 447 -27.82 -21.69 23.38
N LYS A 448 -29.06 -21.35 23.04
CA LYS A 448 -30.12 -20.93 24.01
C LYS A 448 -30.43 -21.94 25.11
N ASN A 449 -30.07 -23.20 24.91
CA ASN A 449 -30.36 -24.29 25.84
C ASN A 449 -29.24 -24.51 26.89
N LEU A 450 -28.12 -23.80 26.78
CA LEU A 450 -26.99 -23.87 27.71
C LEU A 450 -27.07 -22.74 28.74
N SER A 451 -26.32 -22.87 29.85
CA SER A 451 -26.14 -21.74 30.76
C SER A 451 -25.43 -20.58 30.06
N ILE A 452 -25.69 -19.33 30.47
CA ILE A 452 -25.10 -18.13 29.86
C ILE A 452 -23.57 -18.24 29.76
N SER A 453 -22.92 -18.76 30.80
CA SER A 453 -21.47 -18.95 30.84
C SER A 453 -20.98 -20.00 29.83
N GLU A 454 -21.69 -21.11 29.66
CA GLU A 454 -21.33 -22.16 28.71
C GLU A 454 -21.60 -21.76 27.26
N ALA A 455 -22.73 -21.10 27.00
CA ALA A 455 -23.05 -20.53 25.70
C ALA A 455 -22.02 -19.49 25.28
N MET A 456 -21.61 -18.61 26.20
CA MET A 456 -20.58 -17.59 25.97
C MET A 456 -19.23 -18.23 25.66
N LEU A 457 -18.81 -19.22 26.45
CA LEU A 457 -17.53 -19.92 26.24
C LEU A 457 -17.49 -20.60 24.86
N LEU A 458 -18.56 -21.30 24.46
CA LEU A 458 -18.62 -21.97 23.16
C LEU A 458 -18.62 -20.97 22.00
N SER A 459 -19.39 -19.89 22.11
CA SER A 459 -19.44 -18.83 21.10
C SER A 459 -18.09 -18.14 20.95
N MET A 460 -17.43 -17.80 22.06
CA MET A 460 -16.10 -17.23 22.05
C MET A 460 -15.04 -18.19 21.51
N LYS A 461 -15.14 -19.50 21.79
CA LYS A 461 -14.19 -20.48 21.25
C LYS A 461 -14.27 -20.57 19.73
N LYS A 462 -15.47 -20.52 19.14
CA LYS A 462 -15.64 -20.52 17.69
C LYS A 462 -15.28 -19.18 17.05
N MET A 463 -15.68 -18.07 17.69
CA MET A 463 -15.40 -16.73 17.17
C MET A 463 -13.98 -16.27 17.37
N GLY A 464 -13.34 -16.69 18.44
CA GLY A 464 -11.94 -16.39 18.71
C GLY A 464 -11.05 -16.79 17.53
N THR A 465 -11.29 -17.96 16.93
CA THR A 465 -10.54 -18.38 15.73
C THR A 465 -10.74 -17.43 14.55
N VAL A 466 -11.97 -16.96 14.32
CA VAL A 466 -12.27 -16.01 13.23
C VAL A 466 -11.62 -14.66 13.48
N ILE A 467 -11.74 -14.15 14.71
CA ILE A 467 -11.18 -12.84 15.10
C ILE A 467 -9.65 -12.87 15.06
N ILE A 468 -9.02 -13.92 15.57
CA ILE A 468 -7.55 -14.09 15.53
C ILE A 468 -7.08 -14.21 14.08
N SER A 469 -7.79 -14.95 13.23
CA SER A 469 -7.44 -15.08 11.81
C SER A 469 -7.49 -13.71 11.10
N ALA A 470 -8.54 -12.93 11.35
CA ALA A 470 -8.66 -11.58 10.82
C ALA A 470 -7.55 -10.65 11.34
N ALA A 471 -7.22 -10.73 12.63
CA ALA A 471 -6.12 -9.97 13.23
C ALA A 471 -4.77 -10.30 12.57
N ILE A 472 -4.49 -11.58 12.31
CA ILE A 472 -3.26 -12.02 11.63
C ILE A 472 -3.21 -11.53 10.19
N ILE A 473 -4.31 -11.64 9.45
CA ILE A 473 -4.38 -11.16 8.06
C ILE A 473 -4.15 -9.64 8.02
N LEU A 474 -4.89 -8.89 8.83
CA LEU A 474 -4.80 -7.43 8.90
C LEU A 474 -3.41 -6.98 9.37
N GLY A 475 -2.88 -7.61 10.42
CA GLY A 475 -1.53 -7.37 10.91
C GLY A 475 -0.46 -7.67 9.87
N GLY A 476 -0.61 -8.76 9.11
CA GLY A 476 0.28 -9.12 8.01
C GLY A 476 0.23 -8.10 6.87
N THR A 477 -0.95 -7.66 6.46
CA THR A 477 -1.12 -6.62 5.43
C THR A 477 -0.44 -5.33 5.84
N PHE A 478 -0.65 -4.86 7.07
CA PHE A 478 -0.02 -3.62 7.53
C PHE A 478 1.48 -3.76 7.80
N ALA A 479 1.95 -4.92 8.27
CA ALA A 479 3.37 -5.21 8.39
C ALA A 479 4.07 -5.18 7.02
N ALA A 480 3.42 -5.70 5.98
CA ALA A 480 3.93 -5.62 4.60
C ALA A 480 3.98 -4.19 4.06
N MET A 481 3.22 -3.25 4.65
CA MET A 481 3.27 -1.82 4.29
C MET A 481 4.36 -1.04 5.05
N MET A 482 5.08 -1.66 6.00
CA MET A 482 6.19 -1.03 6.73
C MET A 482 7.28 -0.45 5.81
N PRO A 483 7.68 -1.09 4.69
CA PRO A 483 8.66 -0.52 3.76
C PRO A 483 8.20 0.75 3.03
N SER A 484 6.90 1.08 3.04
CA SER A 484 6.36 2.27 2.35
C SER A 484 6.76 3.59 3.02
N GLY A 485 7.27 3.56 4.26
CA GLY A 485 7.58 4.76 5.04
C GLY A 485 6.37 5.58 5.47
N MET A 486 5.14 5.11 5.20
CA MET A 486 3.92 5.83 5.59
C MET A 486 3.53 5.54 7.04
N MET A 487 4.02 6.39 7.93
CA MET A 487 3.85 6.27 9.38
C MET A 487 2.39 6.18 9.83
N SER A 488 1.49 6.90 9.15
CA SER A 488 0.05 6.89 9.44
C SER A 488 -0.57 5.49 9.32
N LEU A 489 -0.13 4.69 8.34
CA LEU A 489 -0.62 3.32 8.19
C LEU A 489 -0.19 2.40 9.33
N LEU A 490 1.04 2.55 9.80
CA LEU A 490 1.55 1.78 10.94
C LEU A 490 0.80 2.13 12.23
N GLN A 491 0.53 3.42 12.46
CA GLN A 491 -0.25 3.87 13.61
C GLN A 491 -1.70 3.33 13.54
N ILE A 492 -2.35 3.38 12.36
CA ILE A 492 -3.68 2.78 12.18
C ILE A 492 -3.64 1.28 12.48
N ALA A 493 -2.67 0.56 11.92
CA ALA A 493 -2.51 -0.88 12.13
C ALA A 493 -2.36 -1.26 13.60
N SER A 494 -1.50 -0.54 14.32
CA SER A 494 -1.27 -0.70 15.75
C SER A 494 -2.56 -0.53 16.55
N ILE A 495 -3.32 0.55 16.28
CA ILE A 495 -4.62 0.79 16.93
C ILE A 495 -5.61 -0.31 16.61
N LEU A 496 -5.66 -0.80 15.37
CA LEU A 496 -6.58 -1.87 14.99
C LEU A 496 -6.22 -3.21 15.64
N LEU A 497 -4.94 -3.56 15.72
CA LEU A 497 -4.49 -4.80 16.37
C LEU A 497 -4.76 -4.76 17.88
N VAL A 498 -4.35 -3.67 18.55
CA VAL A 498 -4.60 -3.47 19.98
C VAL A 498 -6.10 -3.41 20.25
N GLY A 499 -6.83 -2.63 19.46
CA GLY A 499 -8.27 -2.47 19.58
C GLY A 499 -9.02 -3.77 19.38
N LEU A 500 -8.69 -4.54 18.34
CA LEU A 500 -9.31 -5.84 18.09
C LEU A 500 -9.02 -6.84 19.19
N PHE A 501 -7.78 -6.87 19.69
CA PHE A 501 -7.40 -7.72 20.81
C PHE A 501 -8.19 -7.35 22.08
N LEU A 502 -8.21 -6.08 22.45
CA LEU A 502 -8.98 -5.58 23.60
C LEU A 502 -10.47 -5.88 23.43
N TYR A 503 -11.02 -5.67 22.23
CA TYR A 503 -12.43 -5.90 21.97
C TYR A 503 -12.80 -7.39 22.13
N ALA A 504 -12.02 -8.26 21.49
CA ALA A 504 -12.29 -9.69 21.43
C ALA A 504 -12.15 -10.38 22.78
N PHE A 505 -11.09 -10.05 23.53
CA PHE A 505 -10.73 -10.78 24.76
C PHE A 505 -11.23 -10.12 26.03
N ILE A 506 -11.50 -8.81 26.01
CA ILE A 506 -11.92 -8.07 27.21
C ILE A 506 -13.36 -7.58 27.06
N MET A 507 -13.67 -6.81 26.01
CA MET A 507 -14.97 -6.15 25.93
C MET A 507 -16.12 -7.10 25.68
N LEU A 508 -16.02 -7.94 24.66
CA LEU A 508 -17.09 -8.88 24.31
C LEU A 508 -17.48 -9.78 25.50
N PRO A 509 -16.57 -10.48 26.20
CA PRO A 509 -16.94 -11.27 27.37
C PRO A 509 -17.51 -10.45 28.54
N LEU A 510 -17.01 -9.23 28.76
CA LEU A 510 -17.45 -8.39 29.88
C LEU A 510 -18.87 -7.85 29.66
N PHE A 511 -19.14 -7.34 28.46
CA PHE A 511 -20.39 -6.66 28.16
C PHE A 511 -21.51 -7.64 27.81
N ILE A 512 -21.24 -8.77 27.13
CA ILE A 512 -22.28 -9.71 26.68
C ILE A 512 -23.03 -10.40 27.83
N ARG A 513 -22.47 -10.40 29.05
CA ARG A 513 -23.18 -10.84 30.27
C ARG A 513 -24.39 -9.97 30.61
N TYR A 514 -24.40 -8.72 30.16
CA TYR A 514 -25.42 -7.72 30.43
C TYR A 514 -26.35 -7.46 29.23
N TRP A 515 -26.20 -8.23 28.14
CA TRP A 515 -26.90 -8.03 26.86
C TRP A 515 -28.20 -8.81 26.76
#